data_AF-A0A931QDH2-F1
#
_entry.id   AF-A0A931QDH2-F1
#
_cell.length_a   1.000
_cell.length_b   1.000
_cell.length_c   1.000
_cell.angle_alpha   90.00
_cell.angle_beta   90.00
_cell.angle_gamma   90.00
#
_symmetry.space_group_name_H-M   'P 1'
#
loop_
_entity.id
_entity.type
_entity.pdbx_description
1 polymer ?
#
loop_
_entity_poly.entity_id
_entity_poly.type
_entity_poly.pdbx_seq_one_letter_code
_entity_poly.pdbx_strand_id
1 'polypeptide(L)' 'MQYAVGLSLLLLLLVTSVPFLQPIFNTHFLSLNEWSVVLGLSVIPAFSEEVTKFFLRRRKD' A
#
# COMPACT_ATOMS: atom_id res chain seq x y z
N MET A 1 10.29 -12.04 4.63
CA MET A 1 9.47 -10.80 4.77
C MET A 1 8.56 -10.57 3.57
N GLN A 2 9.01 -10.72 2.32
CA GLN A 2 8.17 -10.48 1.14
C GLN A 2 6.88 -11.33 1.07
N TYR A 3 6.92 -12.61 1.49
CA TYR A 3 5.71 -13.45 1.55
C TYR A 3 4.62 -12.90 2.49
N ALA A 4 5.01 -12.31 3.62
CA ALA A 4 4.05 -11.73 4.57
C ALA A 4 3.38 -10.47 3.99
N VAL A 5 4.14 -9.66 3.24
CA VAL A 5 3.61 -8.47 2.55
C VAL A 5 2.68 -8.89 1.41
N GLY A 6 3.03 -9.91 0.63
CA GLY A 6 2.16 -10.44 -0.41
C GLY A 6 0.85 -10.99 0.16
N LEU A 7 0.93 -11.71 1.28
CA LEU A 7 -0.25 -12.23 1.97
C LEU A 7 -1.15 -11.12 2.51
N SER A 8 -0.59 -10.07 3.11
CA SER A 8 -1.40 -8.94 3.62
C SER A 8 -2.09 -8.18 2.50
N LEU A 9 -1.40 -7.95 1.38
CA LEU A 9 -1.98 -7.30 0.19
C LEU A 9 -3.11 -8.16 -0.41
N LEU A 10 -2.91 -9.48 -0.50
CA LEU A 10 -3.91 -10.42 -0.99
C LEU A 10 -5.17 -10.37 -0.11
N LEU A 11 -5.02 -10.41 1.21
CA LEU A 11 -6.15 -10.35 2.14
C LEU A 11 -6.93 -9.03 2.02
N LEU A 12 -6.24 -7.90 1.86
CA LEU A 12 -6.88 -6.59 1.62
C LEU A 12 -7.69 -6.57 0.32
N LEU A 13 -7.13 -7.09 -0.77
CA LEU A 13 -7.81 -7.20 -2.06
C LEU A 13 -9.01 -8.14 -1.97
N LEU A 14 -8.89 -9.24 -1.23
CA LEU A 14 -9.94 -10.23 -1.06
C LEU A 14 -11.13 -9.65 -0.28
N VAL A 15 -10.88 -8.96 0.83
CA VAL A 15 -11.94 -8.33 1.65
C VAL A 15 -12.64 -7.18 0.92
N THR A 16 -11.94 -6.45 0.05
CA THR A 16 -12.53 -5.34 -0.73
C THR A 16 -13.20 -5.80 -2.02
N SER A 17 -12.80 -6.93 -2.61
CA SER A 17 -13.33 -7.41 -3.89
C SER A 17 -14.43 -8.47 -3.76
N VAL A 18 -14.49 -9.22 -2.66
CA VAL A 18 -15.48 -10.30 -2.47
C VAL A 18 -16.76 -9.73 -1.83
N PRO A 19 -17.91 -9.72 -2.54
CA PRO A 19 -19.14 -9.07 -2.07
C PRO A 19 -19.71 -9.65 -0.77
N PHE A 20 -19.43 -10.93 -0.48
CA PHE A 20 -19.85 -11.56 0.78
C PHE A 20 -19.12 -10.98 2.00
N LEU A 21 -17.85 -10.58 1.83
CA LEU A 21 -17.02 -10.06 2.93
C LEU A 21 -17.19 -8.55 3.12
N GLN A 22 -17.57 -7.83 2.06
CA GLN A 22 -17.85 -6.39 2.10
C GLN A 22 -18.79 -5.95 3.24
N PRO A 23 -19.98 -6.53 3.45
CA PRO A 23 -20.86 -6.14 4.55
C PRO A 23 -20.32 -6.57 5.93
N ILE A 24 -19.50 -7.61 6.02
CA ILE A 24 -18.92 -8.08 7.29
C ILE A 24 -17.84 -7.11 7.78
N PHE A 25 -17.00 -6.63 6.87
CA PHE A 25 -15.90 -5.71 7.17
C PHE A 25 -16.24 -4.23 6.88
N ASN A 26 -17.47 -3.96 6.46
CA ASN A 26 -17.94 -2.63 6.05
C ASN A 26 -17.04 -1.98 4.99
N THR A 27 -16.64 -2.77 3.99
CA THR A 27 -15.81 -2.33 2.86
C THR A 27 -16.63 -2.25 1.59
N HIS A 28 -16.12 -1.53 0.59
CA HIS A 28 -16.67 -1.49 -0.75
C HIS A 28 -15.53 -1.63 -1.76
N PHE A 29 -15.87 -1.95 -3.01
CA PHE A 29 -14.89 -2.01 -4.08
C PHE A 29 -14.48 -0.60 -4.50
N LEU A 30 -13.19 -0.29 -4.40
CA LEU A 30 -12.65 1.00 -4.80
C LEU A 30 -12.75 1.19 -6.32
N SER A 31 -13.21 2.36 -6.74
CA SER A 31 -13.14 2.81 -8.12
C SER A 31 -11.69 3.09 -8.56
N LEU A 32 -11.45 3.14 -9.87
CA LEU A 32 -10.12 3.46 -10.43
C LEU A 32 -9.56 4.81 -9.93
N ASN A 33 -10.44 5.78 -9.67
CA ASN A 33 -10.03 7.09 -9.14
C ASN A 33 -9.52 6.97 -7.70
N GLU A 34 -10.22 6.21 -6.85
CA GLU A 34 -9.79 5.98 -5.45
C GLU A 34 -8.48 5.17 -5.40
N TRP A 35 -8.33 4.19 -6.30
CA TRP A 35 -7.06 3.48 -6.48
C TRP A 35 -5.90 4.42 -6.84
N SER A 36 -6.14 5.43 -7.67
CA SER A 36 -5.11 6.41 -8.02
C SER A 36 -4.66 7.22 -6.80
N VAL A 37 -5.57 7.55 -5.88
CA VAL A 37 -5.24 8.23 -4.62
C VAL A 37 -4.43 7.31 -3.71
N VAL A 38 -4.85 6.06 -3.54
CA VAL A 38 -4.11 5.07 -2.73
C VAL A 38 -2.69 4.88 -3.24
N LEU A 39 -2.52 4.73 -4.56
CA LEU A 39 -1.20 4.61 -5.18
C LEU A 39 -0.39 5.91 -5.06
N GLY A 40 -1.01 7.08 -5.26
CA GLY A 40 -0.34 8.36 -5.09
C GLY A 40 0.20 8.56 -3.67
N LEU A 41 -0.60 8.21 -2.66
CA LEU A 41 -0.20 8.31 -1.26
C LEU A 41 0.84 7.25 -0.85
N SER A 42 0.79 6.04 -1.42
CA SER A 42 1.73 4.97 -1.07
C SER A 42 3.16 5.22 -1.55
N VAL A 43 3.33 6.02 -2.61
CA VAL A 43 4.65 6.40 -3.15
C VAL A 43 5.38 7.38 -2.24
N ILE A 44 4.66 8.23 -1.49
CA ILE A 44 5.25 9.25 -0.61
C ILE A 44 6.26 8.66 0.40
N PRO A 45 5.90 7.66 1.24
CA PRO A 45 6.84 7.09 2.19
C PRO A 45 7.99 6.35 1.51
N ALA A 46 7.75 5.65 0.40
CA ALA A 46 8.79 4.97 -0.36
C ALA A 46 9.84 5.96 -0.90
N PHE A 47 9.38 7.09 -1.44
CA PHE A 47 10.26 8.16 -1.92
C PHE A 47 11.00 8.84 -0.77
N SER A 48 10.30 9.16 0.34
CA SER A 48 10.90 9.76 1.53
C SER A 48 12.01 8.89 2.13
N GLU A 49 11.82 7.58 2.15
CA GLU A 49 12.82 6.62 2.64
C GLU A 49 14.08 6.64 1.76
N GLU A 50 13.91 6.61 0.43
CA GLU A 50 15.03 6.63 -0.51
C GLU A 50 15.82 7.95 -0.44
N VAL A 51 15.11 9.08 -0.33
CA VAL A 51 15.73 10.41 -0.12
C VAL A 51 16.54 10.42 1.17
N THR A 52 15.99 9.89 2.27
CA THR A 52 16.67 9.84 3.56
C THR A 52 17.93 8.97 3.49
N LYS A 53 17.87 7.79 2.85
CA LYS A 53 19.04 6.92 2.62
C LYS A 53 20.12 7.63 1.80
N PHE A 54 19.73 8.39 0.78
CA PHE A 54 20.67 9.15 -0.04
C PHE A 54 21.44 10.17 0.78
N PHE A 55 20.75 10.97 1.62
CA PHE A 55 21.41 11.93 2.51
C PHE A 55 22.30 11.25 3.56
N LEU A 56 21.90 10.09 4.10
CA LEU A 56 22.71 9.33 5.04
C LEU A 56 23.99 8.78 4.42
N ARG A 57 23.93 8.28 3.17
CA ARG A 57 25.13 7.82 2.44
C ARG A 57 26.11 8.96 2.20
N ARG A 58 25.61 10.13 1.78
CA ARG A 58 26.44 11.33 1.54
C ARG A 58 27.11 11.94 2.78
N ARG A 59 26.68 11.57 4.00
CA ARG A 59 27.32 11.99 5.26
C ARG A 59 28.35 11.00 5.80
N LYS A 60 28.34 9.76 5.30
CA LYS A 60 29.19 8.67 5.80
C LYS A 60 30.49 8.52 5.00
N ASP A 61 30.49 9.06 3.77
CA ASP A 61 31.68 9.42 2.99
C ASP A 61 32.12 10.85 3.33
#